data_AF-A0A6P2DK60-F1
#
_entry.id   AF-A0A6P2DK60-F1
#
_cell.length_a   1.000
_cell.length_b   1.000
_cell.length_c   1.000
_cell.angle_alpha   90.00
_cell.angle_beta   90.00
_cell.angle_gamma   90.00
#
_symmetry.space_group_name_H-M   'P 1'
#
loop_
_entity.id
_entity.type
_entity.pdbx_description
1 polymer ?
#
loop_
_entity_poly.entity_id
_entity_poly.type
_entity_poly.pdbx_seq_one_letter_code
_entity_poly.pdbx_strand_id
1 'polypeptide(L)'
;MWRMHDGDRVLTEAEWEVFATGLDLLRSQIETDVSAQSDDTDTGIAAFDRLTGEQKLALLAEVAHAVRDPAAPIPRHTAANEGAIMAVLDSFRDMLQSEVEENEAGRADLRRCLLGTFANEETHPEKLPRATSEDWEAWELLFEGVADRLLWDRDFELGDHFLDLPPNDAREKLRLAGIDSDYYLSAPPEPGEKGLTAARQTLARLLELPVPDDDGLYPSLSDLFHDLFVGPIPLDEIGTFDDHPWLRVVSAVEPSWDCDLPTWRAEFADLIPLIPFTVSPAGVEGGRSLPEDMRVERTDGGWAVRMADGSYWEGLVENGWTDTPDEDNPALTFPTEADAIAAFFQANQMYRERSERQQKAIERLDELDAFQDDEATT
;
A
#
# COMPACT_ATOMS: atom_id res chain seq x y z
N MET A 1 8.04 -23.94 0.94
CA MET A 1 9.22 -24.31 1.76
C MET A 1 10.49 -23.72 1.15
N TRP A 2 11.49 -23.41 1.98
CA TRP A 2 12.79 -22.88 1.58
C TRP A 2 13.94 -23.80 2.02
N ARG A 3 15.01 -23.87 1.21
CA ARG A 3 16.17 -24.73 1.47
C ARG A 3 17.13 -24.01 2.42
N MET A 4 17.25 -24.49 3.65
CA MET A 4 18.15 -23.96 4.68
C MET A 4 19.24 -24.98 5.03
N HIS A 5 20.20 -24.57 5.88
CA HIS A 5 21.31 -25.46 6.27
C HIS A 5 20.83 -26.78 6.91
N ASP A 6 19.81 -26.72 7.77
CA ASP A 6 19.25 -27.87 8.48
C ASP A 6 18.19 -28.63 7.66
N GLY A 7 18.01 -28.27 6.39
CA GLY A 7 17.06 -28.88 5.46
C GLY A 7 15.97 -27.92 4.99
N ASP A 8 14.98 -28.48 4.28
CA ASP A 8 13.88 -27.71 3.73
C ASP A 8 12.84 -27.42 4.82
N ARG A 9 12.58 -26.14 5.11
CA ARG A 9 11.59 -25.71 6.10
C ARG A 9 10.92 -24.38 5.76
N VAL A 10 9.94 -24.01 6.56
CA VAL A 10 9.37 -22.65 6.60
C VAL A 10 9.89 -21.92 7.84
N LEU A 11 9.69 -20.61 7.88
CA LEU A 11 9.97 -19.79 9.05
C LEU A 11 9.01 -20.17 10.20
N THR A 12 9.55 -20.15 11.41
CA THR A 12 8.75 -20.13 12.63
C THR A 12 7.95 -18.83 12.72
N GLU A 13 6.94 -18.75 13.60
CA GLU A 13 6.17 -17.51 13.77
C GLU A 13 7.06 -16.31 14.12
N ALA A 14 8.05 -16.49 15.00
CA ALA A 14 8.94 -15.41 15.40
C ALA A 14 9.89 -14.98 14.27
N GLU A 15 10.42 -15.93 13.48
CA GLU A 15 11.23 -15.58 12.29
C GLU A 15 10.36 -14.92 11.21
N TRP A 16 9.11 -15.36 11.05
CA TRP A 16 8.17 -14.76 10.13
C TRP A 16 7.83 -13.33 10.55
N GLU A 17 7.69 -13.03 11.85
CA GLU A 17 7.45 -11.68 12.34
C GLU A 17 8.57 -10.72 11.89
N VAL A 18 9.84 -11.11 12.11
CA VAL A 18 11.01 -10.35 11.62
C VAL A 18 10.97 -10.17 10.10
N PHE A 19 10.73 -11.27 9.37
CA PHE A 19 10.70 -11.26 7.91
C PHE A 19 9.55 -10.41 7.35
N ALA A 20 8.35 -10.52 7.92
CA ALA A 20 7.16 -9.81 7.51
C ALA A 20 7.31 -8.30 7.74
N THR A 21 7.91 -7.88 8.85
CA THR A 21 8.21 -6.47 9.11
C THR A 21 9.14 -5.89 8.04
N GLY A 22 10.25 -6.57 7.73
CA GLY A 22 11.14 -6.15 6.63
C GLY A 22 10.46 -6.18 5.25
N LEU A 23 9.63 -7.19 5.01
CA LEU A 23 8.93 -7.39 3.73
C LEU A 23 7.92 -6.27 3.47
N ASP A 24 7.19 -5.83 4.49
CA ASP A 24 6.21 -4.75 4.34
C ASP A 24 6.87 -3.41 3.99
N LEU A 25 7.96 -3.06 4.67
CA LEU A 25 8.74 -1.85 4.33
C LEU A 25 9.26 -1.92 2.89
N LEU A 26 9.93 -3.01 2.54
CA LEU A 26 10.55 -3.15 1.21
C LEU A 26 9.49 -3.15 0.10
N ARG A 27 8.37 -3.85 0.30
CA ARG A 27 7.21 -3.82 -0.62
C ARG A 27 6.73 -2.38 -0.81
N SER A 28 6.54 -1.62 0.25
CA SER A 28 6.04 -0.24 0.18
C SER A 28 6.96 0.67 -0.64
N GLN A 29 8.27 0.54 -0.46
CA GLN A 29 9.28 1.27 -1.25
C GLN A 29 9.21 0.90 -2.74
N ILE A 30 9.13 -0.39 -3.05
CA ILE A 30 9.06 -0.85 -4.45
C ILE A 30 7.73 -0.45 -5.12
N GLU A 31 6.61 -0.45 -4.39
CA GLU A 31 5.35 0.04 -4.95
C GLU A 31 5.44 1.52 -5.34
N THR A 32 6.15 2.33 -4.53
CA THR A 32 6.42 3.73 -4.85
C THR A 32 7.21 3.86 -6.16
N ASP A 33 8.21 3.01 -6.35
CA ASP A 33 8.99 2.95 -7.60
C ASP A 33 8.14 2.58 -8.81
N VAL A 34 7.33 1.51 -8.70
CA VAL A 34 6.46 1.05 -9.79
C VAL A 34 5.48 2.16 -10.20
N SER A 35 4.88 2.85 -9.22
CA SER A 35 3.99 3.98 -9.49
C SER A 35 4.72 5.17 -10.11
N ALA A 36 5.96 5.43 -9.72
CA ALA A 36 6.81 6.47 -10.29
C ALA A 36 7.46 6.07 -11.63
N GLN A 37 7.33 4.81 -12.06
CA GLN A 37 8.04 4.23 -13.21
C GLN A 37 9.57 4.37 -13.06
N SER A 38 10.07 4.17 -11.84
CA SER A 38 11.49 4.15 -11.46
C SER A 38 11.90 2.77 -10.93
N ASP A 39 13.21 2.59 -10.72
CA ASP A 39 13.79 1.40 -10.08
C ASP A 39 14.77 1.85 -8.97
N ASP A 40 14.38 2.87 -8.19
CA ASP A 40 15.30 3.59 -7.30
C ASP A 40 15.55 2.87 -5.97
N THR A 41 14.72 1.89 -5.59
CA THR A 41 14.90 1.06 -4.39
C THR A 41 16.17 0.22 -4.54
N ASP A 42 17.18 0.58 -3.74
CA ASP A 42 18.48 -0.06 -3.65
C ASP A 42 18.68 -0.57 -2.21
N THR A 43 18.82 -1.88 -2.05
CA THR A 43 19.02 -2.52 -0.75
C THR A 43 20.49 -2.87 -0.51
N GLY A 44 21.40 -2.55 -1.43
CA GLY A 44 22.80 -2.96 -1.40
C GLY A 44 23.02 -4.44 -1.75
N ILE A 45 21.98 -5.16 -2.16
CA ILE A 45 22.04 -6.56 -2.59
C ILE A 45 21.97 -6.62 -4.12
N ALA A 46 23.14 -6.52 -4.76
CA ALA A 46 23.28 -6.37 -6.21
C ALA A 46 22.47 -7.38 -7.05
N ALA A 47 22.30 -8.62 -6.57
CA ALA A 47 21.52 -9.65 -7.26
C ALA A 47 20.02 -9.30 -7.36
N PHE A 48 19.48 -8.58 -6.37
CA PHE A 48 18.11 -8.09 -6.26
C PHE A 48 17.96 -6.68 -6.84
N ASP A 49 18.91 -5.77 -6.56
CA ASP A 49 18.81 -4.35 -6.96
C ASP A 49 18.76 -4.14 -8.46
N ARG A 50 19.39 -5.04 -9.23
CA ARG A 50 19.41 -5.02 -10.70
C ARG A 50 18.07 -5.38 -11.37
N LEU A 51 17.08 -5.84 -10.62
CA LEU A 51 15.76 -6.20 -11.11
C LEU A 51 14.89 -4.95 -11.28
N THR A 52 13.90 -5.00 -12.17
CA THR A 52 12.86 -3.96 -12.27
C THR A 52 11.95 -3.98 -11.03
N GLY A 53 11.26 -2.89 -10.73
CA GLY A 53 10.29 -2.81 -9.64
C GLY A 53 9.23 -3.91 -9.70
N GLU A 54 8.68 -4.21 -10.89
CA GLU A 54 7.70 -5.29 -11.04
C GLU A 54 8.32 -6.67 -10.82
N GLN A 55 9.55 -6.90 -11.29
CA GLN A 55 10.29 -8.14 -11.03
C GLN A 55 10.58 -8.32 -9.53
N LYS A 56 10.97 -7.25 -8.82
CA LYS A 56 11.20 -7.25 -7.38
C LYS A 56 9.94 -7.67 -6.63
N LEU A 57 8.78 -7.06 -6.90
CA LEU A 57 7.50 -7.44 -6.26
C LEU A 57 7.09 -8.88 -6.53
N ALA A 58 7.19 -9.33 -7.79
CA ALA A 58 6.86 -10.70 -8.15
C ALA A 58 7.77 -11.72 -7.44
N LEU A 59 9.06 -11.42 -7.38
CA LEU A 59 10.04 -12.26 -6.69
C LEU A 59 9.81 -12.29 -5.17
N LEU A 60 9.53 -11.13 -4.55
CA LEU A 60 9.17 -11.03 -3.14
C LEU A 60 7.95 -11.88 -2.82
N ALA A 61 6.90 -11.83 -3.64
CA ALA A 61 5.71 -12.66 -3.47
C ALA A 61 6.04 -14.16 -3.51
N GLU A 62 6.88 -14.59 -4.46
CA GLU A 62 7.31 -15.99 -4.57
C GLU A 62 8.11 -16.46 -3.36
N VAL A 63 9.14 -15.71 -2.95
CA VAL A 63 10.01 -16.11 -1.84
C VAL A 63 9.28 -16.03 -0.50
N ALA A 64 8.47 -14.99 -0.27
CA ALA A 64 7.67 -14.83 0.94
C ALA A 64 6.67 -15.98 1.10
N HIS A 65 5.99 -16.36 0.02
CA HIS A 65 5.08 -17.50 0.02
C HIS A 65 5.84 -18.81 0.32
N ALA A 66 7.02 -19.00 -0.28
CA ALA A 66 7.84 -20.18 -0.05
C ALA A 66 8.37 -20.30 1.39
N VAL A 67 8.75 -19.20 2.03
CA VAL A 67 9.25 -19.21 3.40
C VAL A 67 8.12 -19.27 4.43
N ARG A 68 6.87 -18.96 4.07
CA ARG A 68 5.70 -19.01 4.97
C ARG A 68 4.87 -20.29 4.86
N ASP A 69 4.59 -20.76 3.64
CA ASP A 69 3.67 -21.88 3.41
C ASP A 69 4.41 -23.22 3.20
N PRO A 70 4.19 -24.24 4.05
CA PRO A 70 4.81 -25.55 3.87
C PRO A 70 4.31 -26.29 2.62
N ALA A 71 3.16 -25.93 2.07
CA ALA A 71 2.63 -26.48 0.82
C ALA A 71 3.22 -25.80 -0.42
N ALA A 72 3.83 -24.62 -0.29
CA ALA A 72 4.45 -23.92 -1.40
C ALA A 72 5.63 -24.72 -1.98
N PRO A 73 5.76 -24.80 -3.32
CA PRO A 73 6.90 -25.46 -3.96
C PRO A 73 8.20 -24.79 -3.53
N ILE A 74 9.28 -25.58 -3.45
CA ILE A 74 10.61 -25.05 -3.15
C ILE A 74 11.09 -24.25 -4.37
N PRO A 75 11.35 -22.93 -4.24
CA PRO A 75 11.86 -22.13 -5.33
C PRO A 75 13.22 -22.64 -5.82
N ARG A 76 13.58 -22.30 -7.06
CA ARG A 76 14.93 -22.59 -7.53
C ARG A 76 15.93 -21.78 -6.71
N HIS A 77 17.02 -22.43 -6.33
CA HIS A 77 18.12 -21.76 -5.64
C HIS A 77 18.91 -20.93 -6.66
N THR A 78 18.69 -19.62 -6.64
CA THR A 78 19.29 -18.64 -7.55
C THR A 78 19.75 -17.43 -6.75
N ALA A 79 20.72 -16.68 -7.27
CA ALA A 79 21.21 -15.47 -6.62
C ALA A 79 20.09 -14.43 -6.41
N ALA A 80 19.11 -14.36 -7.32
CA ALA A 80 17.98 -13.46 -7.19
C ALA A 80 17.08 -13.86 -6.01
N ASN A 81 16.72 -15.14 -5.88
CA ASN A 81 15.86 -15.62 -4.80
C ASN A 81 16.50 -15.45 -3.42
N GLU A 82 17.80 -15.73 -3.30
CA GLU A 82 18.55 -15.50 -2.05
C GLU A 82 18.74 -14.02 -1.76
N GLY A 83 19.07 -13.25 -2.79
CA GLY A 83 19.18 -11.80 -2.68
C GLY A 83 17.87 -11.14 -2.24
N ALA A 84 16.72 -11.64 -2.69
CA ALA A 84 15.41 -11.15 -2.24
C ALA A 84 15.15 -11.42 -0.75
N ILE A 85 15.55 -12.59 -0.23
CA ILE A 85 15.47 -12.87 1.20
C ILE A 85 16.41 -11.94 1.98
N MET A 86 17.64 -11.77 1.51
CA MET A 86 18.59 -10.87 2.17
C MET A 86 18.12 -9.42 2.14
N ALA A 87 17.57 -8.95 1.01
CA ALA A 87 17.01 -7.60 0.86
C ALA A 87 15.91 -7.34 1.89
N VAL A 88 14.99 -8.30 2.10
CA VAL A 88 13.96 -8.21 3.14
C VAL A 88 14.58 -8.12 4.54
N LEU A 89 15.59 -8.95 4.83
CA LEU A 89 16.27 -8.93 6.12
C LEU A 89 17.04 -7.61 6.34
N ASP A 90 17.69 -7.07 5.32
CA ASP A 90 18.39 -5.79 5.42
C ASP A 90 17.43 -4.61 5.60
N SER A 91 16.24 -4.64 4.98
CA SER A 91 15.19 -3.67 5.30
C SER A 91 14.78 -3.72 6.77
N PHE A 92 14.69 -4.92 7.37
CA PHE A 92 14.49 -5.05 8.83
C PHE A 92 15.68 -4.53 9.64
N ARG A 93 16.91 -4.84 9.22
CA ARG A 93 18.15 -4.38 9.86
C ARG A 93 18.21 -2.85 9.92
N ASP A 94 17.87 -2.18 8.82
CA ASP A 94 17.86 -0.72 8.75
C ASP A 94 16.83 -0.11 9.71
N MET A 95 15.61 -0.66 9.77
CA MET A 95 14.62 -0.22 10.76
C MET A 95 15.07 -0.47 12.20
N LEU A 96 15.67 -1.63 12.47
CA LEU A 96 16.20 -1.97 13.78
C LEU A 96 17.33 -1.02 14.19
N GLN A 97 18.23 -0.68 13.25
CA GLN A 97 19.31 0.27 13.48
C GLN A 97 18.75 1.64 13.88
N SER A 98 17.76 2.15 13.12
CA SER A 98 17.09 3.40 13.46
C SER A 98 16.42 3.34 14.85
N GLU A 99 15.70 2.25 15.19
CA GLU A 99 15.11 2.09 16.54
C GLU A 99 16.17 2.15 17.66
N VAL A 100 17.33 1.53 17.43
CA VAL A 100 18.44 1.48 18.40
C VAL A 100 19.14 2.83 18.55
N GLU A 101 19.45 3.51 17.44
CA GLU A 101 20.23 4.74 17.42
C GLU A 101 19.40 5.97 17.79
N GLU A 102 18.17 6.07 17.30
CA GLU A 102 17.30 7.23 17.51
C GLU A 102 16.66 7.22 18.90
N ASN A 103 16.61 6.05 19.56
CA ASN A 103 16.07 5.85 20.90
C ASN A 103 14.71 6.55 21.08
N GLU A 104 13.83 6.41 20.08
CA GLU A 104 12.51 7.03 20.06
C GLU A 104 11.70 6.53 21.25
N ALA A 105 11.62 7.36 22.30
CA ALA A 105 10.72 7.23 23.46
C ALA A 105 10.58 5.82 24.06
N GLY A 106 11.62 5.00 24.07
CA GLY A 106 11.55 3.64 24.65
C GLY A 106 10.81 2.60 23.80
N ARG A 107 10.55 2.88 22.51
CA ARG A 107 10.12 1.86 21.54
C ARG A 107 11.17 0.77 21.47
N ALA A 108 10.73 -0.48 21.58
CA ALA A 108 11.62 -1.64 21.56
C ALA A 108 10.97 -2.82 20.86
N ASP A 109 10.10 -2.53 19.89
CA ASP A 109 9.24 -3.54 19.27
C ASP A 109 10.03 -4.39 18.29
N LEU A 110 10.91 -3.79 17.48
CA LEU A 110 11.81 -4.51 16.59
C LEU A 110 12.84 -5.32 17.40
N ARG A 111 13.37 -4.72 18.47
CA ARG A 111 14.25 -5.43 19.43
C ARG A 111 13.56 -6.62 20.08
N ARG A 112 12.29 -6.49 20.50
CA ARG A 112 11.50 -7.59 21.08
C ARG A 112 11.19 -8.67 20.04
N CYS A 113 10.81 -8.27 18.83
CA CYS A 113 10.57 -9.17 17.70
C CYS A 113 11.81 -10.03 17.42
N LEU A 114 12.99 -9.41 17.29
CA LEU A 114 14.24 -10.12 17.08
C LEU A 114 14.59 -11.08 18.24
N LEU A 115 14.43 -10.64 19.49
CA LEU A 115 14.63 -11.50 20.68
C LEU A 115 13.68 -12.71 20.68
N GLY A 116 12.47 -12.55 20.17
CA GLY A 116 11.48 -13.63 20.03
C GLY A 116 12.01 -14.82 19.23
N THR A 117 12.83 -14.56 18.20
CA THR A 117 13.44 -15.61 17.36
C THR A 117 14.40 -16.52 18.14
N PHE A 118 14.90 -16.04 19.27
CA PHE A 118 15.81 -16.74 20.17
C PHE A 118 15.12 -17.24 21.42
N ALA A 119 13.81 -17.10 21.63
CA ALA A 119 13.18 -17.46 22.90
C ALA A 119 13.15 -18.97 23.19
N ASN A 120 13.20 -19.82 22.16
CA ASN A 120 13.00 -21.27 22.26
C ASN A 120 14.19 -22.11 21.75
N GLU A 121 15.34 -21.50 21.46
CA GLU A 121 16.50 -22.22 20.92
C GLU A 121 17.30 -22.97 21.98
N GLU A 122 17.68 -24.23 21.72
CA GLU A 122 18.55 -24.96 22.65
C GLU A 122 19.96 -24.35 22.74
N THR A 123 20.38 -23.61 21.71
CA THR A 123 21.68 -22.96 21.57
C THR A 123 21.53 -21.44 21.59
N HIS A 124 21.04 -20.88 22.69
CA HIS A 124 21.04 -19.43 22.87
C HIS A 124 22.47 -18.86 22.95
N PRO A 125 22.71 -17.64 22.46
CA PRO A 125 23.88 -16.86 22.87
C PRO A 125 23.96 -16.83 24.40
N GLU A 126 25.16 -16.97 24.98
CA GLU A 126 25.33 -17.03 26.44
C GLU A 126 24.72 -15.81 27.17
N LYS A 127 24.57 -14.68 26.47
CA LYS A 127 23.92 -13.46 26.94
C LYS A 127 23.16 -12.77 25.81
N LEU A 128 21.83 -12.76 25.90
CA LEU A 128 20.99 -11.87 25.09
C LEU A 128 21.05 -10.44 25.63
N PRO A 129 21.09 -9.40 24.75
CA PRO A 129 20.94 -8.02 25.17
C PRO A 129 19.57 -7.79 25.80
N ARG A 130 19.46 -6.78 26.66
CA ARG A 130 18.14 -6.31 27.13
C ARG A 130 17.47 -5.57 26.00
N ALA A 131 16.14 -5.64 25.91
CA ALA A 131 15.36 -4.89 24.91
C ALA A 131 15.60 -3.37 24.95
N THR A 132 16.10 -2.81 26.06
CA THR A 132 16.47 -1.40 26.19
C THR A 132 17.95 -1.10 25.91
N SER A 133 18.72 -2.09 25.44
CA SER A 133 20.13 -1.92 25.09
C SER A 133 20.29 -1.07 23.84
N GLU A 134 21.19 -0.10 23.88
CA GLU A 134 21.60 0.74 22.74
C GLU A 134 22.88 0.20 22.05
N ASP A 135 23.35 -0.97 22.47
CA ASP A 135 24.55 -1.62 21.91
C ASP A 135 24.23 -2.26 20.54
N TRP A 136 24.46 -1.50 19.46
CA TRP A 136 24.22 -1.97 18.09
C TRP A 136 24.99 -3.25 17.75
N GLU A 137 26.25 -3.39 18.18
CA GLU A 137 27.05 -4.60 17.88
C GLU A 137 26.37 -5.85 18.44
N ALA A 138 25.74 -5.76 19.61
CA ALA A 138 25.00 -6.88 20.19
C ALA A 138 23.73 -7.24 19.41
N TRP A 139 23.05 -6.25 18.82
CA TRP A 139 21.87 -6.45 17.99
C TRP A 139 22.21 -7.00 16.61
N GLU A 140 23.27 -6.47 16.00
CA GLU A 140 23.81 -6.93 14.72
C GLU A 140 24.20 -8.41 14.78
N LEU A 141 24.87 -8.85 15.86
CA LEU A 141 25.19 -10.27 16.06
C LEU A 141 23.95 -11.17 16.15
N LEU A 142 22.85 -10.70 16.75
CA LEU A 142 21.60 -11.46 16.78
C LEU A 142 20.94 -11.51 15.40
N PHE A 143 20.94 -10.39 14.68
CA PHE A 143 20.43 -10.32 13.32
C PHE A 143 21.21 -11.27 12.38
N GLU A 144 22.54 -11.25 12.43
CA GLU A 144 23.40 -12.16 11.67
C GLU A 144 23.05 -13.62 11.97
N GLY A 145 22.77 -13.97 13.23
CA GLY A 145 22.32 -15.30 13.62
C GLY A 145 20.95 -15.70 13.02
N VAL A 146 20.05 -14.76 12.76
CA VAL A 146 18.82 -15.02 11.99
C VAL A 146 19.18 -15.21 10.51
N ALA A 147 19.93 -14.29 9.92
CA ALA A 147 20.29 -14.32 8.51
C ALA A 147 21.02 -15.62 8.14
N ASP A 148 22.00 -16.05 8.93
CA ASP A 148 22.81 -17.25 8.69
C ASP A 148 21.97 -18.55 8.79
N ARG A 149 20.84 -18.55 9.52
CA ARG A 149 19.89 -19.67 9.54
C ARG A 149 19.11 -19.80 8.23
N LEU A 150 18.84 -18.68 7.56
CA LEU A 150 18.10 -18.62 6.29
C LEU A 150 19.04 -18.75 5.08
N LEU A 151 20.24 -18.18 5.16
CA LEU A 151 21.23 -18.00 4.10
C LEU A 151 22.60 -18.48 4.56
N TRP A 152 22.96 -19.70 4.18
CA TRP A 152 24.07 -20.46 4.74
C TRP A 152 25.46 -20.23 4.11
N ASP A 153 25.56 -19.80 2.84
CA ASP A 153 26.84 -19.65 2.12
C ASP A 153 27.04 -18.27 1.48
N ARG A 154 26.03 -17.40 1.49
CA ARG A 154 26.04 -16.04 0.92
C ARG A 154 26.59 -15.98 -0.51
N ASP A 155 26.41 -17.06 -1.28
CA ASP A 155 26.94 -17.14 -2.65
C ASP A 155 26.38 -16.02 -3.54
N PHE A 156 25.17 -15.52 -3.26
CA PHE A 156 24.54 -14.44 -4.01
C PHE A 156 25.35 -13.13 -4.01
N GLU A 157 26.16 -12.86 -2.99
CA GLU A 157 27.03 -11.68 -2.89
C GLU A 157 28.22 -11.74 -3.86
N LEU A 158 28.62 -12.94 -4.27
CA LEU A 158 29.82 -13.16 -5.08
C LEU A 158 29.57 -12.95 -6.60
N GLY A 159 28.40 -12.46 -7.00
CA GLY A 159 27.99 -12.35 -8.39
C GLY A 159 29.01 -11.67 -9.29
N ASP A 160 29.52 -10.51 -8.88
CA ASP A 160 30.50 -9.73 -9.65
C ASP A 160 31.79 -10.51 -9.92
N HIS A 161 32.21 -11.38 -8.99
CA HIS A 161 33.39 -12.22 -9.18
C HIS A 161 33.25 -13.27 -10.28
N PHE A 162 32.01 -13.71 -10.56
CA PHE A 162 31.73 -14.72 -11.57
C PHE A 162 31.24 -14.12 -12.90
N LEU A 163 30.45 -13.04 -12.85
CA LEU A 163 29.87 -12.40 -14.02
C LEU A 163 30.91 -11.68 -14.90
N ASP A 164 32.01 -11.20 -14.31
CA ASP A 164 33.10 -10.54 -15.04
C ASP A 164 34.09 -11.53 -15.70
N LEU A 165 33.97 -12.83 -15.41
CA LEU A 165 34.87 -13.84 -15.99
C LEU A 165 34.44 -14.22 -17.41
N PRO A 166 35.40 -14.63 -18.28
CA PRO A 166 35.06 -15.26 -19.54
C PRO A 166 34.10 -16.44 -19.33
N PRO A 167 33.08 -16.66 -20.19
CA PRO A 167 32.00 -17.62 -19.92
C PRO A 167 32.46 -19.06 -19.62
N ASN A 168 33.55 -19.52 -20.23
CA ASN A 168 34.09 -20.86 -19.96
C ASN A 168 34.79 -20.94 -18.58
N ASP A 169 35.46 -19.86 -18.18
CA ASP A 169 36.17 -19.79 -16.89
C ASP A 169 35.15 -19.66 -15.75
N ALA A 170 34.09 -18.86 -15.94
CA ALA A 170 32.96 -18.76 -15.02
C ALA A 170 32.33 -20.14 -14.78
N ARG A 171 31.94 -20.84 -15.85
CA ARG A 171 31.32 -22.18 -15.75
C ARG A 171 32.21 -23.19 -15.03
N GLU A 172 33.52 -23.18 -15.31
CA GLU A 172 34.43 -24.11 -14.64
C GLU A 172 34.58 -23.78 -13.14
N LYS A 173 34.68 -22.51 -12.77
CA LYS A 173 34.72 -22.11 -11.36
C LYS A 173 33.42 -22.41 -10.61
N LEU A 174 32.25 -22.12 -11.20
CA LEU A 174 30.94 -22.46 -10.63
C LEU A 174 30.81 -23.97 -10.42
N ARG A 175 31.20 -24.77 -11.43
CA ARG A 175 31.24 -26.23 -11.33
C ARG A 175 32.14 -26.73 -10.20
N LEU A 176 33.28 -26.08 -9.97
CA LEU A 176 34.20 -26.41 -8.88
C LEU A 176 33.65 -26.00 -7.50
N ALA A 177 32.92 -24.90 -7.43
CA ALA A 177 32.22 -24.44 -6.22
C ALA A 177 30.94 -25.24 -5.92
N GLY A 178 30.41 -25.97 -6.91
CA GLY A 178 29.13 -26.68 -6.78
C GLY A 178 27.91 -25.80 -7.04
N ILE A 179 28.11 -24.61 -7.58
CA ILE A 179 27.08 -23.62 -7.92
C ILE A 179 26.56 -23.91 -9.33
N ASP A 180 25.24 -23.84 -9.51
CA ASP A 180 24.60 -24.02 -10.80
C ASP A 180 25.07 -22.96 -11.81
N SER A 181 25.28 -23.34 -13.08
CA SER A 181 25.83 -22.42 -14.08
C SER A 181 24.91 -21.23 -14.38
N ASP A 182 23.62 -21.36 -14.12
CA ASP A 182 22.62 -20.33 -14.33
C ASP A 182 22.28 -19.57 -13.04
N TYR A 183 22.90 -19.90 -11.89
CA TYR A 183 22.59 -19.35 -10.57
C TYR A 183 22.60 -17.80 -10.53
N TYR A 184 23.64 -17.17 -11.09
CA TYR A 184 23.76 -15.70 -11.14
C TYR A 184 23.03 -15.06 -12.33
N LEU A 185 22.65 -15.86 -13.32
CA LEU A 185 22.06 -15.42 -14.60
C LEU A 185 20.53 -15.55 -14.61
N SER A 186 19.95 -16.33 -13.70
CA SER A 186 18.52 -16.56 -13.61
C SER A 186 17.84 -15.35 -13.00
N ALA A 187 17.37 -14.43 -13.84
CA ALA A 187 16.43 -13.39 -13.45
C ALA A 187 14.99 -13.90 -13.52
N PRO A 188 14.09 -13.48 -12.62
CA PRO A 188 12.66 -13.73 -12.77
C PRO A 188 12.16 -13.12 -14.08
N PRO A 189 11.21 -13.77 -14.78
CA PRO A 189 10.58 -13.17 -15.95
C PRO A 189 9.79 -11.92 -15.55
N GLU A 190 9.64 -10.98 -16.48
CA GLU A 190 8.70 -9.87 -16.30
C GLU A 190 7.29 -10.41 -16.04
N PRO A 191 6.63 -10.02 -14.92
CA PRO A 191 5.35 -10.61 -14.55
C PRO A 191 4.20 -10.15 -15.45
N GLY A 192 4.33 -8.97 -16.08
CA GLY A 192 3.23 -8.27 -16.73
C GLY A 192 2.11 -7.90 -15.75
N GLU A 193 1.07 -7.24 -16.25
CA GLU A 193 -0.04 -6.71 -15.43
C GLU A 193 -0.69 -7.78 -14.53
N LYS A 194 -1.06 -8.93 -15.10
CA LYS A 194 -1.68 -10.03 -14.34
C LYS A 194 -0.75 -10.64 -13.30
N GLY A 195 0.53 -10.79 -13.64
CA GLY A 195 1.52 -11.35 -12.71
C GLY A 195 1.78 -10.37 -11.55
N LEU A 196 1.82 -9.07 -11.83
CA LEU A 196 1.98 -8.03 -10.84
C LEU A 196 0.78 -7.98 -9.89
N THR A 197 -0.45 -8.00 -10.40
CA THR A 197 -1.65 -8.09 -9.57
C THR A 197 -1.63 -9.34 -8.69
N ALA A 198 -1.26 -10.50 -9.23
CA ALA A 198 -1.14 -11.73 -8.45
C ALA A 198 -0.06 -11.65 -7.35
N ALA A 199 1.05 -10.96 -7.62
CA ALA A 199 2.11 -10.71 -6.65
C ALA A 199 1.60 -9.82 -5.50
N ARG A 200 0.95 -8.70 -5.83
CA ARG A 200 0.32 -7.78 -4.86
C ARG A 200 -0.68 -8.49 -3.97
N GLN A 201 -1.58 -9.28 -4.57
CA GLN A 201 -2.55 -10.07 -3.82
C GLN A 201 -1.89 -11.11 -2.90
N THR A 202 -0.79 -11.73 -3.35
CA THR A 202 -0.05 -12.70 -2.53
C THR A 202 0.60 -12.02 -1.32
N LEU A 203 1.32 -10.92 -1.55
CA LEU A 203 1.96 -10.14 -0.50
C LEU A 203 0.92 -9.58 0.48
N ALA A 204 -0.20 -9.07 -0.03
CA ALA A 204 -1.27 -8.57 0.82
C ALA A 204 -1.81 -9.63 1.78
N ARG A 205 -2.11 -10.84 1.27
CA ARG A 205 -2.59 -11.95 2.11
C ARG A 205 -1.56 -12.39 3.15
N LEU A 206 -0.27 -12.39 2.79
CA LEU A 206 0.81 -12.80 3.69
C LEU A 206 1.03 -11.79 4.82
N LEU A 207 0.89 -10.51 4.51
CA LEU A 207 1.07 -9.39 5.45
C LEU A 207 -0.24 -8.99 6.15
N GLU A 208 -1.32 -9.74 5.95
CA GLU A 208 -2.66 -9.42 6.47
C GLU A 208 -3.17 -8.03 6.07
N LEU A 209 -2.69 -7.55 4.92
CA LEU A 209 -3.06 -6.29 4.30
C LEU A 209 -4.33 -6.43 3.45
N PRO A 210 -4.95 -5.30 3.08
CA PRO A 210 -6.03 -5.27 2.10
C PRO A 210 -5.65 -6.00 0.81
N VAL A 211 -6.55 -6.83 0.26
CA VAL A 211 -6.27 -7.58 -0.97
C VAL A 211 -6.92 -6.86 -2.16
N PRO A 212 -6.15 -6.44 -3.19
CA PRO A 212 -6.72 -5.85 -4.39
C PRO A 212 -7.48 -6.90 -5.22
N ASP A 213 -8.41 -6.44 -6.06
CA ASP A 213 -9.17 -7.28 -6.98
C ASP A 213 -8.31 -7.79 -8.16
N ASP A 214 -8.94 -8.47 -9.12
CA ASP A 214 -8.26 -9.05 -10.29
C ASP A 214 -7.71 -8.00 -11.27
N ASP A 215 -8.17 -6.75 -11.15
CA ASP A 215 -7.70 -5.60 -11.93
C ASP A 215 -6.66 -4.78 -11.14
N GLY A 216 -6.26 -5.25 -9.94
CA GLY A 216 -5.26 -4.60 -9.10
C GLY A 216 -5.82 -3.40 -8.33
N LEU A 217 -7.14 -3.28 -8.20
CA LEU A 217 -7.79 -2.17 -7.53
C LEU A 217 -8.29 -2.56 -6.14
N TYR A 218 -8.24 -1.61 -5.22
CA TYR A 218 -8.76 -1.78 -3.87
C TYR A 218 -10.18 -1.23 -3.77
N PRO A 219 -11.17 -2.06 -3.39
CA PRO A 219 -12.50 -1.58 -3.05
C PRO A 219 -12.40 -0.59 -1.89
N SER A 220 -12.98 0.59 -2.07
CA SER A 220 -12.89 1.72 -1.16
C SER A 220 -14.25 2.42 -1.10
N LEU A 221 -14.49 3.19 -0.04
CA LEU A 221 -15.72 3.96 0.16
C LEU A 221 -15.41 5.44 -0.09
N SER A 222 -16.19 6.06 -0.95
CA SER A 222 -16.28 7.52 -1.02
C SER A 222 -17.47 7.96 -0.16
N ASP A 223 -17.18 8.57 0.99
CA ASP A 223 -18.16 9.24 1.83
C ASP A 223 -18.36 10.67 1.29
N LEU A 224 -19.39 10.85 0.48
CA LEU A 224 -19.72 12.12 -0.16
C LEU A 224 -20.27 13.16 0.80
N PHE A 225 -20.62 12.78 2.03
CA PHE A 225 -21.16 13.69 3.04
C PHE A 225 -20.06 14.39 3.83
N HIS A 226 -19.03 13.64 4.25
CA HIS A 226 -17.83 14.17 4.90
C HIS A 226 -16.69 14.51 3.92
N ASP A 227 -16.76 14.01 2.68
CA ASP A 227 -15.65 14.04 1.71
C ASP A 227 -14.44 13.21 2.18
N LEU A 228 -14.72 12.04 2.77
CA LEU A 228 -13.68 11.10 3.21
C LEU A 228 -13.54 9.96 2.22
N PHE A 229 -12.31 9.54 2.01
CA PHE A 229 -11.95 8.35 1.28
C PHE A 229 -11.57 7.24 2.26
N VAL A 230 -12.42 6.23 2.40
CA VAL A 230 -12.28 5.19 3.41
C VAL A 230 -11.84 3.90 2.75
N GLY A 231 -10.89 3.21 3.33
CA GLY A 231 -10.58 1.89 2.82
C GLY A 231 -9.48 1.14 3.55
N PRO A 232 -9.27 -0.12 3.14
CA PRO A 232 -10.10 -0.81 2.14
C PRO A 232 -11.49 -1.18 2.69
N ILE A 233 -12.38 -1.64 1.81
CA ILE A 233 -13.61 -2.32 2.19
C ILE A 233 -13.46 -3.83 1.91
N PRO A 234 -13.85 -4.71 2.85
CA PRO A 234 -14.00 -6.13 2.57
C PRO A 234 -14.98 -6.40 1.41
N LEU A 235 -14.64 -7.34 0.51
CA LEU A 235 -15.47 -7.64 -0.67
C LEU A 235 -16.91 -8.05 -0.31
N ASP A 236 -17.11 -8.72 0.83
CA ASP A 236 -18.43 -9.14 1.32
C ASP A 236 -19.27 -7.99 1.88
N GLU A 237 -18.67 -6.81 2.08
CA GLU A 237 -19.35 -5.62 2.57
C GLU A 237 -19.71 -4.62 1.47
N ILE A 238 -19.18 -4.75 0.24
CA ILE A 238 -19.45 -3.83 -0.88
C ILE A 238 -20.95 -3.58 -1.07
N GLY A 239 -21.75 -4.64 -1.14
CA GLY A 239 -23.19 -4.53 -1.38
C GLY A 239 -23.98 -3.86 -0.26
N THR A 240 -23.36 -3.57 0.90
CA THR A 240 -24.03 -2.85 1.99
C THR A 240 -24.19 -1.36 1.70
N PHE A 241 -23.42 -0.82 0.75
CA PHE A 241 -23.36 0.60 0.46
C PHE A 241 -24.08 1.02 -0.83
N ASP A 242 -24.45 0.07 -1.70
CA ASP A 242 -25.00 0.33 -3.05
C ASP A 242 -26.25 1.23 -3.06
N ASP A 243 -27.10 1.13 -2.02
CA ASP A 243 -28.35 1.88 -1.93
C ASP A 243 -28.23 3.18 -1.10
N HIS A 244 -27.04 3.51 -0.59
CA HIS A 244 -26.87 4.65 0.30
C HIS A 244 -26.66 5.96 -0.48
N PRO A 245 -27.45 7.03 -0.23
CA PRO A 245 -27.43 8.23 -1.08
C PRO A 245 -26.16 9.10 -0.98
N TRP A 246 -25.30 8.82 0.00
CA TRP A 246 -24.06 9.55 0.26
C TRP A 246 -22.81 8.69 0.22
N LEU A 247 -22.96 7.38 0.00
CA LEU A 247 -21.81 6.47 -0.03
C LEU A 247 -21.71 5.89 -1.41
N ARG A 248 -20.49 5.83 -1.93
CA ARG A 248 -20.21 5.19 -3.21
C ARG A 248 -19.03 4.26 -3.02
N VAL A 249 -19.20 3.00 -3.39
CA VAL A 249 -18.05 2.10 -3.53
C VAL A 249 -17.30 2.53 -4.79
N VAL A 250 -16.02 2.79 -4.63
CA VAL A 250 -15.10 3.12 -5.72
C VAL A 250 -13.88 2.21 -5.64
N SER A 251 -13.14 2.16 -6.74
CA SER A 251 -11.93 1.36 -6.83
C SER A 251 -10.73 2.30 -6.93
N ALA A 252 -9.70 2.08 -6.10
CA ALA A 252 -8.47 2.86 -6.13
C ALA A 252 -7.26 1.98 -6.45
N VAL A 253 -6.28 2.55 -7.15
CA VAL A 253 -5.02 1.87 -7.47
C VAL A 253 -4.07 1.78 -6.27
N GLU A 254 -4.22 2.69 -5.31
CA GLU A 254 -3.31 2.83 -4.16
C GLU A 254 -4.10 3.10 -2.87
N PRO A 255 -3.57 2.68 -1.71
CA PRO A 255 -4.15 2.92 -0.39
C PRO A 255 -3.96 4.37 0.04
N SER A 256 -4.67 5.31 -0.59
CA SER A 256 -4.65 6.74 -0.20
C SER A 256 -5.86 7.12 0.68
N TRP A 257 -6.23 6.23 1.59
CA TRP A 257 -7.42 6.41 2.42
C TRP A 257 -7.15 7.38 3.57
N ASP A 258 -8.13 8.23 3.88
CA ASP A 258 -8.12 9.08 5.05
C ASP A 258 -8.22 8.26 6.34
N CYS A 259 -8.95 7.14 6.31
CA CYS A 259 -9.05 6.20 7.43
C CYS A 259 -9.51 4.81 7.00
N ASP A 260 -9.37 3.83 7.90
CA ASP A 260 -9.90 2.48 7.71
C ASP A 260 -11.42 2.41 7.98
N LEU A 261 -12.04 1.32 7.50
CA LEU A 261 -13.48 1.12 7.64
C LEU A 261 -13.96 1.01 9.10
N PRO A 262 -13.26 0.30 10.01
CA PRO A 262 -13.61 0.29 11.44
C PRO A 262 -13.64 1.69 12.08
N THR A 263 -12.63 2.51 11.83
CA THR A 263 -12.52 3.88 12.36
C THR A 263 -13.63 4.75 11.82
N TRP A 264 -13.87 4.69 10.50
CA TRP A 264 -14.96 5.43 9.89
C TRP A 264 -16.34 5.04 10.45
N ARG A 265 -16.57 3.75 10.68
CA ARG A 265 -17.81 3.26 11.31
C ARG A 265 -18.02 3.80 12.71
N ALA A 266 -16.94 3.86 13.50
CA ALA A 266 -17.00 4.30 14.88
C ALA A 266 -17.27 5.82 15.00
N GLU A 267 -16.67 6.62 14.12
CA GLU A 267 -16.64 8.07 14.30
C GLU A 267 -17.60 8.84 13.37
N PHE A 268 -17.85 8.32 12.16
CA PHE A 268 -18.50 9.11 11.10
C PHE A 268 -19.79 8.51 10.55
N ALA A 269 -19.91 7.17 10.48
CA ALA A 269 -21.03 6.52 9.79
C ALA A 269 -22.42 6.96 10.31
N ASP A 270 -22.59 7.10 11.63
CA ASP A 270 -23.86 7.50 12.25
C ASP A 270 -24.23 8.97 12.03
N LEU A 271 -23.29 9.80 11.55
CA LEU A 271 -23.52 11.21 11.24
C LEU A 271 -24.10 11.41 9.83
N ILE A 272 -24.06 10.38 8.99
CA ILE A 272 -24.44 10.47 7.58
C ILE A 272 -25.96 10.40 7.45
N PRO A 273 -26.60 11.37 6.78
CA PRO A 273 -28.05 11.38 6.64
C PRO A 273 -28.52 10.28 5.67
N LEU A 274 -29.61 9.60 6.02
CA LEU A 274 -30.24 8.59 5.14
C LEU A 274 -31.03 9.21 3.97
N ILE A 275 -31.22 10.53 3.96
CA ILE A 275 -32.01 11.23 2.95
C ILE A 275 -31.06 11.84 1.92
N PRO A 276 -31.27 11.63 0.61
CA PRO A 276 -30.46 12.25 -0.42
C PRO A 276 -30.59 13.78 -0.38
N PHE A 277 -29.52 14.47 -0.79
CA PHE A 277 -29.60 15.89 -1.06
C PHE A 277 -30.62 16.16 -2.17
N THR A 278 -31.52 17.10 -1.92
CA THR A 278 -32.52 17.53 -2.92
C THR A 278 -32.45 19.03 -3.08
N VAL A 279 -32.45 19.48 -4.33
CA VAL A 279 -32.51 20.89 -4.65
C VAL A 279 -33.93 21.40 -4.47
N SER A 280 -34.08 22.48 -3.71
CA SER A 280 -35.35 23.20 -3.67
C SER A 280 -35.54 24.01 -4.96
N PRO A 281 -36.74 23.99 -5.59
CA PRO A 281 -37.04 24.85 -6.73
C PRO A 281 -36.75 26.32 -6.43
N ALA A 282 -36.49 27.11 -7.47
CA ALA A 282 -36.25 28.53 -7.31
C ALA A 282 -37.45 29.21 -6.59
N GLY A 283 -37.17 29.81 -5.43
CA GLY A 283 -38.14 30.65 -4.74
C GLY A 283 -38.48 31.91 -5.55
N VAL A 284 -39.61 32.55 -5.24
CA VAL A 284 -40.05 33.81 -5.88
C VAL A 284 -39.07 34.98 -5.60
N GLU A 285 -38.15 34.82 -4.64
CA GLU A 285 -37.22 35.85 -4.21
C GLU A 285 -35.81 35.72 -4.83
N GLY A 286 -35.52 36.62 -5.77
CA GLY A 286 -34.23 37.30 -5.86
C GLY A 286 -33.34 36.90 -7.04
N GLY A 287 -33.07 37.88 -7.92
CA GLY A 287 -32.15 37.77 -9.06
C GLY A 287 -30.68 37.62 -8.65
N ARG A 288 -30.34 36.45 -8.09
CA ARG A 288 -28.95 36.01 -7.99
C ARG A 288 -28.40 35.85 -9.40
N SER A 289 -27.23 36.42 -9.65
CA SER A 289 -26.47 36.21 -10.89
C SER A 289 -25.33 35.24 -10.60
N LEU A 290 -25.04 34.38 -11.56
CA LEU A 290 -23.84 33.54 -11.51
C LEU A 290 -22.57 34.42 -11.55
N PRO A 291 -21.42 33.90 -11.08
CA PRO A 291 -20.10 34.50 -11.31
C PRO A 291 -19.87 34.89 -12.79
N GLU A 292 -19.02 35.89 -13.05
CA GLU A 292 -18.81 36.44 -14.42
C GLU A 292 -18.30 35.42 -15.45
N ASP A 293 -17.59 34.39 -14.97
CA ASP A 293 -17.05 33.27 -15.74
C ASP A 293 -18.06 32.13 -15.93
N MET A 294 -19.28 32.26 -15.42
CA MET A 294 -20.33 31.26 -15.51
C MET A 294 -21.57 31.81 -16.19
N ARG A 295 -22.24 30.96 -16.96
CA ARG A 295 -23.52 31.30 -17.59
C ARG A 295 -24.47 30.11 -17.59
N VAL A 296 -25.76 30.38 -17.74
CA VAL A 296 -26.73 29.34 -18.04
C VAL A 296 -26.92 29.28 -19.55
N GLU A 297 -26.99 28.07 -20.10
CA GLU A 297 -27.21 27.82 -21.51
C GLU A 297 -28.39 26.85 -21.69
N ARG A 298 -29.18 27.05 -22.75
CA ARG A 298 -30.26 26.12 -23.10
C ARG A 298 -29.72 24.98 -23.94
N THR A 299 -29.92 23.76 -23.46
CA THR A 299 -29.58 22.49 -24.10
C THR A 299 -30.85 21.74 -24.53
N ASP A 300 -30.69 20.58 -25.16
CA ASP A 300 -31.81 19.72 -25.54
C ASP A 300 -32.54 19.14 -24.31
N GLY A 301 -31.84 18.96 -23.19
CA GLY A 301 -32.39 18.44 -21.93
C GLY A 301 -32.97 19.50 -20.98
N GLY A 302 -32.65 20.78 -21.19
CA GLY A 302 -33.11 21.87 -20.32
C GLY A 302 -32.09 23.00 -20.19
N TRP A 303 -32.10 23.70 -19.06
CA TRP A 303 -31.13 24.74 -18.75
C TRP A 303 -29.97 24.16 -17.96
N ALA A 304 -28.73 24.33 -18.45
CA ALA A 304 -27.52 23.85 -17.81
C ALA A 304 -26.59 25.01 -17.45
N VAL A 305 -25.81 24.86 -16.39
CA VAL A 305 -24.76 25.82 -16.01
C VAL A 305 -23.47 25.45 -16.74
N ARG A 306 -22.79 26.45 -17.29
CA ARG A 306 -21.58 26.31 -18.10
C ARG A 306 -20.51 27.33 -17.71
N MET A 307 -19.26 26.90 -17.59
CA MET A 307 -18.11 27.77 -17.39
C MET A 307 -17.64 28.41 -18.70
N ALA A 308 -16.81 29.45 -18.59
CA ALA A 308 -16.24 30.18 -19.71
C ALA A 308 -15.28 29.34 -20.57
N ASP A 309 -14.62 28.35 -19.98
CA ASP A 309 -13.73 27.41 -20.66
C ASP A 309 -14.47 26.40 -21.55
N GLY A 310 -15.76 26.21 -21.31
CA GLY A 310 -16.62 25.31 -22.06
C GLY A 310 -17.26 24.21 -21.23
N SER A 311 -16.77 23.96 -20.01
CA SER A 311 -17.22 22.89 -19.12
C SER A 311 -18.68 23.07 -18.69
N TYR A 312 -19.40 21.96 -18.55
CA TYR A 312 -20.75 21.90 -18.00
C TYR A 312 -20.74 21.36 -16.58
N TRP A 313 -21.64 21.89 -15.76
CA TRP A 313 -21.84 21.41 -14.39
C TRP A 313 -22.59 20.07 -14.41
N GLU A 314 -22.07 19.05 -13.71
CA GLU A 314 -22.55 17.66 -13.83
C GLU A 314 -22.87 16.96 -12.50
N GLY A 315 -22.26 17.39 -11.39
CA GLY A 315 -22.40 16.73 -10.10
C GLY A 315 -23.10 17.62 -9.08
N LEU A 316 -24.27 17.22 -8.59
CA LEU A 316 -24.97 18.02 -7.58
C LEU A 316 -24.28 17.91 -6.21
N VAL A 317 -23.91 16.69 -5.81
CA VAL A 317 -23.28 16.40 -4.52
C VAL A 317 -21.79 16.74 -4.57
N GLU A 318 -21.09 16.35 -5.63
CA GLU A 318 -19.65 16.58 -5.76
C GLU A 318 -19.30 17.99 -6.23
N ASN A 319 -20.29 18.73 -6.75
CA ASN A 319 -20.10 20.01 -7.42
C ASN A 319 -19.11 19.93 -8.61
N GLY A 320 -19.14 18.80 -9.32
CA GLY A 320 -18.22 18.46 -10.42
C GLY A 320 -18.57 19.11 -11.77
N TRP A 321 -17.60 19.13 -12.67
CA TRP A 321 -17.68 19.72 -14.02
C TRP A 321 -17.09 18.79 -15.08
N THR A 322 -17.64 18.81 -16.30
CA THR A 322 -17.12 18.07 -17.46
C THR A 322 -17.00 18.92 -18.71
N ASP A 323 -15.93 18.70 -19.48
CA ASP A 323 -15.75 19.27 -20.81
C ASP A 323 -16.49 18.48 -21.91
N THR A 324 -16.86 17.23 -21.63
CA THR A 324 -17.42 16.28 -22.59
C THR A 324 -18.70 15.64 -22.02
N PRO A 325 -19.80 16.41 -21.90
CA PRO A 325 -21.06 15.83 -21.48
C PRO A 325 -21.52 14.77 -22.49
N ASP A 326 -21.70 13.54 -22.02
CA ASP A 326 -22.14 12.40 -22.82
C ASP A 326 -23.27 11.62 -22.12
N GLU A 327 -23.57 10.41 -22.59
CA GLU A 327 -24.64 9.58 -22.01
C GLU A 327 -24.28 9.03 -20.62
N ASP A 328 -22.99 8.84 -20.35
CA ASP A 328 -22.50 8.26 -19.09
C ASP A 328 -22.28 9.36 -18.04
N ASN A 329 -21.96 10.58 -18.46
CA ASN A 329 -21.79 11.74 -17.59
C ASN A 329 -22.48 13.01 -18.16
N PRO A 330 -23.82 13.07 -18.11
CA PRO A 330 -24.56 14.19 -18.68
C PRO A 330 -24.49 15.44 -17.81
N ALA A 331 -24.47 16.62 -18.45
CA ALA A 331 -24.64 17.89 -17.76
C ALA A 331 -25.97 17.94 -16.97
N LEU A 332 -25.95 18.56 -15.78
CA LEU A 332 -27.17 18.80 -15.01
C LEU A 332 -28.06 19.80 -15.74
N THR A 333 -29.25 19.35 -16.10
CA THR A 333 -30.26 20.18 -16.76
C THR A 333 -31.47 20.42 -15.85
N PHE A 334 -31.97 21.65 -15.87
CA PHE A 334 -33.11 22.07 -15.07
C PHE A 334 -34.26 22.61 -15.94
N PRO A 335 -35.51 22.54 -15.46
CA PRO A 335 -36.66 22.99 -16.24
C PRO A 335 -36.62 24.48 -16.59
N THR A 336 -36.03 25.31 -15.72
CA THR A 336 -35.93 26.76 -15.91
C THR A 336 -34.51 27.26 -15.63
N GLU A 337 -34.17 28.40 -16.22
CA GLU A 337 -32.92 29.12 -15.94
C GLU A 337 -32.78 29.45 -14.45
N ALA A 338 -33.88 29.87 -13.81
CA ALA A 338 -33.91 30.18 -12.39
C ALA A 338 -33.62 28.95 -11.52
N ASP A 339 -34.18 27.78 -11.88
CA ASP A 339 -33.91 26.53 -11.17
C ASP A 339 -32.45 26.11 -11.31
N ALA A 340 -31.84 26.26 -12.49
CA ALA A 340 -30.42 25.96 -12.69
C ALA A 340 -29.52 26.84 -11.80
N ILE A 341 -29.80 28.15 -11.74
CA ILE A 341 -29.06 29.08 -10.88
C ILE A 341 -29.27 28.75 -9.40
N ALA A 342 -30.52 28.50 -8.98
CA ALA A 342 -30.84 28.17 -7.60
C ALA A 342 -30.19 26.85 -7.16
N ALA A 343 -30.18 25.85 -8.04
CA ALA A 343 -29.52 24.57 -7.83
C ALA A 343 -28.02 24.75 -7.63
N PHE A 344 -27.37 25.50 -8.52
CA PHE A 344 -25.94 25.77 -8.45
C PHE A 344 -25.56 26.43 -7.11
N PHE A 345 -26.29 27.45 -6.68
CA PHE A 345 -26.00 28.10 -5.40
C PHE A 345 -26.24 27.20 -4.19
N GLN A 346 -27.24 26.33 -4.22
CA GLN A 346 -27.49 25.35 -3.15
C GLN A 346 -26.37 24.31 -3.09
N ALA A 347 -25.96 23.77 -4.24
CA ALA A 347 -24.84 22.83 -4.32
C ALA A 347 -23.52 23.47 -3.87
N ASN A 348 -23.23 24.70 -4.30
CA ASN A 348 -22.03 25.43 -3.87
C ASN A 348 -22.04 25.78 -2.37
N GLN A 349 -23.21 26.00 -1.78
CA GLN A 349 -23.32 26.11 -0.32
C GLN A 349 -23.01 24.77 0.35
N MET A 350 -23.64 23.69 -0.10
CA MET A 350 -23.43 22.35 0.43
C MET A 350 -21.97 21.89 0.29
N TYR A 351 -21.30 22.22 -0.81
CA TYR A 351 -19.87 21.94 -1.02
C TYR A 351 -18.98 22.65 0.01
N ARG A 352 -19.26 23.92 0.33
CA ARG A 352 -18.55 24.64 1.40
C ARG A 352 -18.79 24.01 2.76
N GLU A 353 -20.04 23.70 3.09
CA GLU A 353 -20.38 23.02 4.34
C GLU A 353 -19.71 21.64 4.42
N ARG A 354 -19.56 20.94 3.29
CA ARG A 354 -18.83 19.67 3.21
C ARG A 354 -17.34 19.85 3.47
N SER A 355 -16.68 20.81 2.83
CA SER A 355 -15.27 21.10 3.09
C SER A 355 -15.02 21.44 4.56
N GLU A 356 -15.93 22.16 5.22
CA GLU A 356 -15.87 22.39 6.67
C GLU A 356 -16.05 21.12 7.51
N ARG A 357 -16.85 20.14 7.05
CA ARG A 357 -16.98 18.83 7.70
C ARG A 357 -15.74 17.98 7.48
N GLN A 358 -15.19 17.96 6.27
CA GLN A 358 -13.97 17.25 5.93
C GLN A 358 -12.83 17.69 6.85
N GLN A 359 -12.59 19.00 6.94
CA GLN A 359 -11.53 19.55 7.80
C GLN A 359 -11.66 19.08 9.26
N LYS A 360 -12.88 19.07 9.80
CA LYS A 360 -13.14 18.59 11.17
C LYS A 360 -12.95 17.08 11.31
N ALA A 361 -13.27 16.32 10.27
CA ALA A 361 -13.07 14.88 10.27
C ALA A 361 -11.58 14.53 10.23
N ILE A 362 -10.79 15.23 9.41
CA ILE A 362 -9.33 15.09 9.38
C ILE A 362 -8.71 15.47 10.73
N GLU A 363 -9.09 16.62 11.30
CA GLU A 363 -8.62 17.01 12.65
C GLU A 363 -8.95 15.95 13.71
N ARG A 364 -10.11 15.29 13.59
CA ARG A 364 -10.52 14.21 14.50
C ARG A 364 -9.69 12.94 14.31
N LEU A 365 -9.34 12.60 13.08
CA LEU A 365 -8.47 11.46 12.77
C LEU A 365 -7.05 11.69 13.32
N ASP A 366 -6.50 12.88 13.09
CA ASP A 366 -5.19 13.29 13.63
C ASP A 366 -5.15 13.17 15.17
N GLU A 367 -6.26 13.54 15.85
CA GLU A 367 -6.37 13.38 17.30
C GLU A 367 -6.36 11.91 17.73
N LEU A 368 -7.05 11.02 16.99
CA LEU A 368 -7.14 9.59 17.31
C LEU A 368 -5.79 8.90 17.16
N ASP A 369 -5.06 9.22 16.10
CA ASP A 369 -3.73 8.67 15.85
C ASP A 369 -2.76 9.06 16.97
N ALA A 370 -2.81 10.33 17.41
CA ALA A 370 -1.98 10.80 18.53
C ALA A 370 -2.29 10.07 19.85
N PHE A 371 -3.54 9.66 20.10
CA PHE A 371 -3.90 8.88 21.30
C PHE A 371 -3.39 7.44 21.26
N GLN A 372 -3.36 6.82 20.07
CA GLN A 372 -2.85 5.45 19.91
C GLN A 372 -1.34 5.39 20.16
N ASP A 373 -0.59 6.40 19.72
CA ASP A 373 0.84 6.53 19.99
C ASP A 373 1.15 6.69 21.49
N ASP A 374 0.33 7.45 22.21
CA ASP A 374 0.48 7.64 23.67
C ASP A 374 0.16 6.35 24.45
N GLU A 375 -0.86 5.58 24.08
CA GLU A 375 -1.16 4.29 24.74
C GLU A 375 -0.12 3.21 24.45
N ALA A 376 0.47 3.19 23.25
CA ALA A 376 1.53 2.26 22.90
C ALA A 376 2.83 2.49 23.70
N THR A 377 3.04 3.71 24.20
CA THR A 377 4.25 4.09 24.95
C THR A 377 4.14 3.93 26.48
N THR A 378 2.95 3.61 27.01
CA THR A 378 2.70 3.40 28.46
C THR A 378 2.55 1.93 28.84
#